data_AF-A0A8T6LJK1-F1
#
_entry.id   AF-A0A8T6LJK1-F1
#
_cell.length_a   1.000
_cell.length_b   1.000
_cell.length_c   1.000
_cell.angle_alpha   90.00
_cell.angle_beta   90.00
_cell.angle_gamma   90.00
#
_symmetry.space_group_name_H-M   'P 1'
#
loop_
_entity.id
_entity.type
_entity.pdbx_description
1 polymer ?
#
loop_
_entity_poly.entity_id
_entity_poly.type
_entity_poly.pdbx_seq_one_letter_code
_entity_poly.pdbx_strand_id
1 'polypeptide(L)'
;MTSATGAALHDILSVIGARAPWTRVLLRSARVQGEGAADDVARAIDDIGRSGQADVVLVARGGGSLEDLWAFNREEVARAIAACPVPVVSAVGHEVDVTIADLVADLRAPTPSAGAEAVVPDRAALARRLADLRPRLSTGLRRSVHRNRNRLESRAGRLRRGIDGVIEPRTAQVFGRSQRLAAAMRARLAARRARMESASGRLNALSPLATLSRGYAVPLDRSGRVLRNVAGFPRGSSFDLRVVDGRVGCRVTGTRPDERAVGDTDGNEVTDPEQL
;
A
#
# COMPACT_ATOMS: atom_id res chain seq x y z
N MET A 1 34.60 42.30 55.51
CA MET A 1 34.58 42.27 54.03
C MET A 1 35.39 43.47 53.56
N THR A 2 36.49 43.26 52.83
CA THR A 2 37.27 44.34 52.22
C THR A 2 36.64 44.72 50.87
N SER A 3 36.80 45.98 50.45
CA SER A 3 36.15 46.56 49.25
C SER A 3 36.39 45.76 47.95
N ALA A 4 37.53 45.07 47.83
CA ALA A 4 37.91 44.29 46.65
C ALA A 4 37.21 42.92 46.55
N THR A 5 36.93 42.26 47.67
CA THR A 5 36.16 40.99 47.68
C THR A 5 34.70 41.23 47.30
N GLY A 6 34.14 42.39 47.66
CA GLY A 6 32.79 42.79 47.27
C GLY A 6 32.66 43.06 45.76
N ALA A 7 33.69 43.63 45.15
CA ALA A 7 33.72 43.92 43.71
C ALA A 7 33.71 42.64 42.87
N ALA A 8 34.59 41.67 43.16
CA ALA A 8 34.64 40.43 42.37
C ALA A 8 33.36 39.58 42.50
N LEU A 9 32.75 39.55 43.68
CA LEU A 9 31.44 38.91 43.84
C LEU A 9 30.36 39.62 43.00
N HIS A 10 30.36 40.95 42.99
CA HIS A 10 29.42 41.73 42.18
C HIS A 10 29.60 41.45 40.69
N ASP A 11 30.84 41.37 40.21
CA ASP A 11 31.15 41.06 38.81
C ASP A 11 30.66 39.67 38.42
N ILE A 12 30.91 38.64 39.25
CA ILE A 12 30.40 37.28 39.03
C ILE A 12 28.88 37.29 38.94
N LEU A 13 28.19 37.91 39.90
CA LEU A 13 26.72 37.94 39.92
C LEU A 13 26.14 38.73 38.74
N SER A 14 26.82 39.79 38.30
CA SER A 14 26.44 40.56 37.11
C SER A 14 26.53 39.72 35.84
N VAL A 15 27.64 39.00 35.66
CA VAL A 15 27.85 38.08 34.52
C VAL A 15 26.81 36.97 34.50
N ILE A 16 26.59 36.31 35.65
CA ILE A 16 25.58 35.25 35.76
C ILE A 16 24.17 35.80 35.51
N GLY A 17 23.82 36.96 36.07
CA GLY A 17 22.52 37.59 35.85
C GLY A 17 22.27 37.98 34.38
N ALA A 18 23.31 38.43 33.68
CA ALA A 18 23.22 38.76 32.26
C ALA A 18 23.10 37.50 31.38
N ARG A 19 23.91 36.47 31.64
CA ARG A 19 24.03 35.28 30.79
C ARG A 19 23.02 34.17 31.11
N ALA A 20 22.72 33.94 32.39
CA ALA A 20 21.86 32.87 32.85
C ALA A 20 21.08 33.27 34.12
N PRO A 21 20.11 34.20 34.03
CA PRO A 21 19.35 34.70 35.18
C PRO A 21 18.51 33.64 35.91
N TRP A 22 18.31 32.47 35.30
CA TRP A 22 17.61 31.33 35.90
C TRP A 22 18.51 30.44 36.76
N THR A 23 19.82 30.69 36.79
CA THR A 23 20.77 29.90 37.58
C THR A 23 20.70 30.30 39.04
N ARG A 24 20.56 29.31 39.93
CA ARG A 24 20.64 29.53 41.39
C ARG A 24 22.10 29.61 41.82
N VAL A 25 22.46 30.66 42.55
CA VAL A 25 23.82 30.86 43.06
C VAL A 25 23.85 30.57 44.56
N LEU A 26 24.78 29.74 45.01
CA LEU A 26 25.08 29.48 46.41
C LEU A 26 26.41 30.17 46.75
N LEU A 27 26.41 30.98 47.81
CA LEU A 27 27.60 31.73 48.23
C LEU A 27 28.09 31.21 49.58
N ARG A 28 29.33 30.70 49.61
CA ARG A 28 30.06 30.43 50.84
C ARG A 28 31.32 31.30 50.87
N SER A 29 31.33 32.31 51.74
CA SER A 29 32.54 33.11 51.99
C SER A 29 33.54 32.31 52.82
N ALA A 30 34.82 32.42 52.47
CA ALA A 30 35.95 31.84 53.19
C ALA A 30 37.03 32.91 53.43
N ARG A 31 37.82 32.75 54.49
CA ARG A 31 38.99 33.59 54.75
C ARG A 31 40.11 33.20 53.80
N VAL A 32 40.67 34.18 53.10
CA VAL A 32 41.76 34.00 52.12
C VAL A 32 43.13 34.49 52.64
N GLN A 33 43.16 35.12 53.82
CA GLN A 33 44.36 35.62 54.50
C GLN A 33 44.39 35.22 55.97
N GLY A 34 45.60 35.11 56.49
CA GLY A 34 45.88 34.82 57.89
C GLY A 34 45.96 33.32 58.22
N GLU A 35 46.28 33.03 59.47
CA GLU A 35 46.37 31.67 60.00
C GLU A 35 45.00 30.96 59.92
N GLY A 36 45.00 29.73 59.37
CA GLY A 36 43.77 28.95 59.14
C GLY A 36 42.94 29.34 57.90
N ALA A 37 43.45 30.19 57.01
CA ALA A 37 42.76 30.55 55.76
C ALA A 37 42.59 29.35 54.81
N ALA A 38 43.65 28.56 54.62
CA ALA A 38 43.59 27.36 53.77
C ALA A 38 42.53 26.35 54.24
N ASP A 39 42.44 26.11 55.55
CA ASP A 39 41.43 25.21 56.13
C ASP A 39 40.01 25.74 55.97
N ASP A 40 39.82 27.06 55.98
CA ASP A 40 38.52 27.69 55.79
C ASP A 40 38.06 27.62 54.32
N VAL A 41 38.99 27.80 53.37
CA VAL A 41 38.74 27.58 51.94
C VAL A 41 38.43 26.12 51.64
N ALA A 42 39.23 25.19 52.18
CA ALA A 42 38.99 23.75 52.01
C ALA A 42 37.61 23.34 52.54
N ARG A 43 37.24 23.80 53.75
CA ARG A 43 35.91 23.56 54.31
C ARG A 43 34.80 24.18 53.47
N ALA A 44 34.99 25.38 52.92
CA ALA A 44 33.97 26.00 52.06
C ALA A 44 33.73 25.22 50.77
N ILE A 45 34.78 24.64 50.18
CA ILE A 45 34.70 23.77 49.00
C ILE A 45 33.95 22.49 49.36
N ASP A 46 34.31 21.83 50.47
CA ASP A 46 33.62 20.63 50.95
C ASP A 46 32.14 20.90 51.28
N ASP A 47 31.83 22.00 51.97
CA ASP A 47 30.48 22.42 52.34
C ASP A 47 29.58 22.53 51.09
N ILE A 48 30.05 23.23 50.05
CA ILE A 48 29.28 23.40 48.81
C ILE A 48 29.24 22.08 48.02
N GLY A 49 30.39 21.44 47.81
CA GLY A 49 30.49 20.23 47.00
C GLY A 49 29.63 19.09 47.53
N ARG A 50 29.55 18.93 48.86
CA ARG A 50 28.75 17.88 49.50
C ARG A 50 27.32 18.29 49.81
N SER A 51 26.94 19.54 49.56
CA SER A 51 25.58 20.04 49.83
C SER A 51 24.48 19.36 49.00
N GLY A 52 24.84 18.74 47.87
CA GLY A 52 23.88 18.21 46.89
C GLY A 52 23.05 19.26 46.16
N GLN A 53 23.38 20.56 46.31
CA GLN A 53 22.64 21.68 45.73
C GLN A 53 23.39 22.41 44.62
N ALA A 54 24.67 22.11 44.40
CA ALA A 54 25.51 22.73 43.38
C ALA A 54 25.88 21.70 42.31
N ASP A 55 25.76 22.07 41.04
CA ASP A 55 26.25 21.25 39.91
C ASP A 55 27.72 21.55 39.56
N VAL A 56 28.24 22.69 40.03
CA VAL A 56 29.60 23.19 39.79
C VAL A 56 29.99 24.15 40.91
N VAL A 57 31.27 24.14 41.31
CA VAL A 57 31.83 25.05 42.30
C VAL A 57 32.76 26.04 41.61
N LEU A 58 32.53 27.34 41.79
CA LEU A 58 33.45 28.40 41.35
C LEU A 58 34.23 28.91 42.56
N VAL A 59 35.53 28.62 42.59
CA VAL A 59 36.44 29.18 43.58
C VAL A 59 37.00 30.46 43.00
N ALA A 60 36.57 31.60 43.52
CA ALA A 60 37.01 32.89 43.05
C ALA A 60 37.58 33.74 44.18
N ARG A 61 38.55 34.58 43.83
CA ARG A 61 39.15 35.55 44.73
C ARG A 61 38.97 36.95 44.17
N GLY A 62 38.66 37.91 45.04
CA GLY A 62 38.73 39.33 44.68
C GLY A 62 40.17 39.82 44.59
N GLY A 63 40.36 40.97 43.92
CA GLY A 63 41.68 41.60 43.84
C GLY A 63 42.34 41.77 45.22
N GLY A 64 43.65 41.55 45.29
CA GLY A 64 44.41 41.69 46.54
C GLY A 64 45.90 41.39 46.33
N SER A 65 46.66 41.27 47.41
CA SER A 65 48.11 41.06 47.38
C SER A 65 48.51 39.63 46.98
N LEU A 66 49.80 39.41 46.71
CA LEU A 66 50.36 38.06 46.51
C LEU A 66 50.06 37.14 47.73
N GLU A 67 49.94 37.72 48.92
CA GLU A 67 49.75 36.99 50.19
C GLU A 67 48.41 36.23 50.27
N ASP A 68 47.35 36.76 49.67
CA ASP A 68 46.07 36.05 49.54
C ASP A 68 46.16 34.79 48.63
N LEU A 69 47.13 34.72 47.70
CA LEU A 69 47.31 33.51 46.85
C LEU A 69 47.89 32.35 47.65
N TRP A 70 48.56 32.61 48.78
CA TRP A 70 49.24 31.56 49.54
C TRP A 70 48.28 30.53 50.13
N ALA A 71 47.06 30.92 50.49
CA ALA A 71 46.05 29.96 50.95
C ALA A 71 45.71 28.91 49.88
N PHE A 72 45.81 29.26 48.60
CA PHE A 72 45.50 28.40 47.46
C PHE A 72 46.70 27.56 46.97
N ASN A 73 47.89 27.77 47.55
CA ASN A 73 49.08 26.95 47.37
C ASN A 73 49.27 25.92 48.50
N ARG A 74 48.24 25.67 49.30
CA ARG A 74 48.28 24.70 50.40
C ARG A 74 47.67 23.37 50.00
N GLU A 75 48.23 22.30 50.58
CA GLU A 75 47.85 20.93 50.27
C GLU A 75 46.39 20.63 50.64
N GLU A 76 45.90 21.22 51.73
CA GLU A 76 44.53 21.04 52.22
C GLU A 76 43.50 21.52 51.19
N VAL A 77 43.74 22.67 50.55
CA VAL A 77 42.87 23.20 49.48
C VAL A 77 42.97 22.32 48.23
N ALA A 78 44.17 21.90 47.84
CA ALA A 78 44.38 21.02 46.70
C ALA A 78 43.62 19.69 46.86
N ARG A 79 43.71 19.08 48.05
CA ARG A 79 42.99 17.85 48.38
C ARG A 79 41.47 18.05 48.40
N ALA A 80 40.98 19.18 48.92
CA ALA A 80 39.56 19.50 48.92
C ALA A 80 39.00 19.65 47.49
N ILE A 81 39.74 20.32 46.60
CA ILE A 81 39.38 20.43 45.18
C ILE A 81 39.37 19.05 44.52
N ALA A 82 40.44 18.26 44.68
CA ALA A 82 40.54 16.93 44.08
C ALA A 82 39.49 15.94 44.59
N ALA A 83 39.03 16.10 45.84
CA ALA A 83 38.01 15.25 46.46
C ALA A 83 36.58 15.77 46.25
N CYS A 84 36.40 16.93 45.60
CA CYS A 84 35.09 17.53 45.39
C CYS A 84 34.25 16.64 44.44
N PRO A 85 33.00 16.29 44.79
CA PRO A 85 32.18 15.39 43.98
C PRO A 85 31.58 16.06 42.72
N VAL A 86 31.68 17.38 42.62
CA VAL A 86 31.21 18.18 41.48
C VAL A 86 32.37 18.98 40.90
N PRO A 87 32.33 19.33 39.60
CA PRO A 87 33.43 20.04 38.96
C PRO A 87 33.76 21.37 39.66
N VAL A 88 35.05 21.65 39.80
CA VAL A 88 35.57 22.86 40.41
C VAL A 88 36.25 23.72 39.35
N VAL A 89 35.82 24.98 39.25
CA VAL A 89 36.46 26.01 38.41
C VAL A 89 37.24 26.95 39.32
N SER A 90 38.54 27.07 39.09
CA SER A 90 39.39 28.04 39.79
C SER A 90 39.47 29.34 39.00
N ALA A 91 39.15 30.45 39.65
CA ALA A 91 39.27 31.82 39.16
C ALA A 91 40.01 32.69 40.19
N VAL A 92 41.10 32.15 40.73
CA VAL A 92 41.89 32.74 41.83
C VAL A 92 43.13 33.46 41.31
N GLY A 93 43.85 32.85 40.37
CA GLY A 93 45.06 33.41 39.77
C GLY A 93 44.79 34.32 38.57
N HIS A 94 45.75 35.20 38.26
CA HIS A 94 45.82 35.92 36.98
C HIS A 94 46.75 35.17 36.01
N GLU A 95 46.90 35.63 34.76
CA GLU A 95 47.71 34.94 33.73
C GLU A 95 49.14 34.57 34.16
N VAL A 96 49.73 35.30 35.11
CA VAL A 96 51.14 35.13 35.55
C VAL A 96 51.27 34.36 36.87
N ASP A 97 50.23 34.29 37.70
CA ASP A 97 50.27 33.73 39.06
C ASP A 97 49.42 32.45 39.15
N VAL A 98 49.96 31.34 38.65
CA VAL A 98 49.31 30.02 38.70
C VAL A 98 49.49 29.40 40.09
N THR A 99 48.39 28.99 40.72
CA THR A 99 48.39 28.31 42.03
C THR A 99 48.23 26.80 41.91
N ILE A 100 48.55 26.08 42.98
CA ILE A 100 48.26 24.63 43.08
C ILE A 100 46.75 24.38 42.94
N ALA A 101 45.90 25.23 43.51
CA ALA A 101 44.45 25.15 43.32
C ALA A 101 44.06 25.24 41.83
N ASP A 102 44.69 26.12 41.05
CA ASP A 102 44.44 26.23 39.61
C ASP A 102 44.87 24.98 38.83
N LEU A 103 45.93 24.30 39.29
CA LEU A 103 46.44 23.09 38.65
C LEU A 103 45.60 21.84 38.96
N VAL A 104 44.93 21.83 40.11
CA VAL A 104 44.11 20.70 40.56
C VAL A 104 42.63 20.85 40.20
N ALA A 105 42.18 22.07 39.92
CA ALA A 105 40.82 22.33 39.45
C ALA A 105 40.55 21.73 38.06
N ASP A 106 39.29 21.36 37.80
CA ASP A 106 38.85 20.83 36.49
C ASP A 106 39.00 21.86 35.37
N LEU A 107 38.82 23.14 35.71
CA LEU A 107 39.02 24.25 34.80
C LEU A 107 39.64 25.45 35.51
N ARG A 108 40.66 26.03 34.88
CA ARG A 108 41.23 27.31 35.28
C ARG A 108 40.65 28.45 34.44
N ALA A 109 40.20 29.50 35.10
CA ALA A 109 39.79 30.76 34.49
C ALA A 109 40.73 31.90 34.92
N PRO A 110 41.10 32.81 34.01
CA PRO A 110 42.08 33.87 34.29
C PRO A 110 41.54 35.01 35.16
N THR A 111 40.21 35.11 35.31
CA THR A 111 39.54 36.15 36.11
C THR A 111 38.23 35.60 36.70
N PRO A 112 37.74 36.19 37.82
CA PRO A 112 36.42 35.87 38.38
C PRO A 112 35.28 35.93 37.36
N SER A 113 35.25 36.96 36.50
CA SER A 113 34.26 37.11 35.44
C SER A 113 34.36 36.02 34.39
N ALA A 114 35.57 35.65 33.96
CA ALA A 114 35.78 34.53 33.03
C ALA A 114 35.36 33.19 33.65
N GLY A 115 35.57 33.01 34.96
CA GLY A 115 35.08 31.85 35.70
C GLY A 115 33.55 31.78 35.71
N ALA A 116 32.89 32.91 35.97
CA ALA A 116 31.44 33.03 35.89
C ALA A 116 30.90 32.70 34.49
N GLU A 117 31.57 33.18 33.45
CA GLU A 117 31.25 32.87 32.05
C GLU A 117 31.40 31.39 31.69
N ALA A 118 32.37 30.71 32.27
CA ALA A 118 32.63 29.30 32.00
C ALA A 118 31.59 28.37 32.66
N VAL A 119 31.10 28.75 33.84
CA VAL A 119 30.15 27.91 34.60
C VAL A 119 28.68 28.10 34.19
N VAL A 120 28.36 29.12 33.39
CA VAL A 120 26.98 29.37 32.94
C VAL A 120 26.81 29.45 31.42
N PRO A 121 25.68 28.94 30.88
CA PRO A 121 25.38 29.06 29.46
C PRO A 121 25.10 30.52 29.07
N ASP A 122 25.33 30.87 27.80
CA ASP A 122 24.91 32.15 27.23
C ASP A 122 23.44 32.09 26.77
N ARG A 123 22.58 32.93 27.38
CA ARG A 123 21.18 33.12 26.99
C ARG A 123 20.99 33.43 25.52
N ALA A 124 21.83 34.30 24.95
CA ALA A 124 21.70 34.67 23.55
C ALA A 124 22.02 33.48 22.63
N ALA A 125 23.04 32.69 22.95
CA ALA A 125 23.36 31.45 22.25
C ALA A 125 22.22 30.42 22.35
N LEU A 126 21.65 30.21 23.55
CA LEU A 126 20.50 29.32 23.73
C LEU A 126 19.27 29.79 22.94
N ALA A 127 18.97 31.09 22.96
CA ALA A 127 17.87 31.67 22.20
C ALA A 127 18.06 31.48 20.68
N ARG A 128 19.27 31.72 20.16
CA ARG A 128 19.62 31.45 18.75
C ARG A 128 19.42 29.97 18.41
N ARG A 129 19.92 29.06 19.25
CA ARG A 129 19.76 27.62 19.04
C ARG A 129 18.30 27.19 19.01
N LEU A 130 17.46 27.73 19.90
CA LEU A 130 16.02 27.47 19.89
C LEU A 130 15.35 28.04 18.63
N ALA A 131 15.75 29.25 18.21
CA ALA A 131 15.25 29.87 16.99
C ALA A 131 15.58 29.05 15.74
N ASP A 132 16.78 28.44 15.67
CA ASP A 132 17.22 27.60 14.55
C ASP A 132 16.58 26.21 14.54
N LEU A 133 16.25 25.65 15.71
CA LEU A 133 15.58 24.35 15.80
C LEU A 133 14.14 24.41 15.27
N ARG A 134 13.45 25.54 15.44
CA ARG A 134 12.07 25.74 14.98
C ARG A 134 11.88 25.55 13.45
N PRO A 135 12.61 26.24 12.55
CA PRO A 135 12.47 26.05 11.11
C PRO A 135 12.94 24.66 10.66
N ARG A 136 13.96 24.08 11.33
CA ARG A 136 14.42 22.71 11.04
C ARG A 136 13.33 21.68 11.33
N LEU A 137 12.63 21.81 12.47
CA LEU A 137 11.52 20.95 12.84
C LEU A 137 10.35 21.10 11.86
N SER A 138 9.96 22.34 11.52
CA SER A 138 8.92 22.62 10.52
C SER A 138 9.24 21.98 9.16
N THR A 139 10.47 22.15 8.67
CA THR A 139 10.94 21.56 7.41
C THR A 139 10.97 20.02 7.48
N GLY A 140 11.34 19.45 8.63
CA GLY A 140 11.29 18.01 8.87
C GLY A 140 9.87 17.45 8.79
N LEU A 141 8.92 18.09 9.48
CA LEU A 141 7.50 17.71 9.47
C LEU A 141 6.89 17.80 8.07
N ARG A 142 7.11 18.91 7.36
CA ARG A 142 6.63 19.09 5.98
C ARG A 142 7.14 17.99 5.05
N ARG A 143 8.43 17.66 5.13
CA ARG A 143 9.03 16.55 4.35
C ARG A 143 8.41 15.20 4.72
N SER A 144 8.14 14.95 6.00
CA SER A 144 7.50 13.71 6.46
C SER A 144 6.09 13.55 5.89
N VAL A 145 5.26 14.59 5.98
CA VAL A 145 3.90 14.60 5.42
C VAL A 145 3.93 14.38 3.92
N HIS A 146 4.81 15.07 3.18
CA HIS A 146 4.93 14.91 1.74
C HIS A 146 5.33 13.48 1.35
N ARG A 147 6.32 12.87 2.02
CA ARG A 147 6.70 11.47 1.76
C ARG A 147 5.55 10.50 2.02
N ASN A 148 4.79 10.71 3.09
CA ASN A 148 3.64 9.84 3.41
C ASN A 148 2.52 9.97 2.38
N ARG A 149 2.24 11.17 1.88
CA ARG A 149 1.28 11.39 0.77
C ARG A 149 1.73 10.67 -0.50
N ASN A 150 2.98 10.86 -0.93
CA ASN A 150 3.50 10.21 -2.13
C ASN A 150 3.47 8.66 -2.01
N ARG A 151 3.75 8.13 -0.82
CA ARG A 151 3.65 6.68 -0.56
C ARG A 151 2.20 6.19 -0.65
N LEU A 152 1.24 6.96 -0.14
CA LEU A 152 -0.18 6.63 -0.22
C LEU A 152 -0.66 6.66 -1.67
N GLU A 153 -0.34 7.71 -2.42
CA GLU A 153 -0.68 7.85 -3.84
C GLU A 153 -0.09 6.73 -4.69
N SER A 154 1.19 6.38 -4.45
CA SER A 154 1.85 5.28 -5.14
C SER A 154 1.18 3.92 -4.85
N ARG A 155 0.80 3.67 -3.59
CA ARG A 155 0.08 2.44 -3.18
C ARG A 155 -1.33 2.39 -3.78
N ALA A 156 -2.07 3.49 -3.70
CA ALA A 156 -3.41 3.61 -4.27
C ALA A 156 -3.38 3.41 -5.80
N GLY A 157 -2.41 4.01 -6.48
CA GLY A 157 -2.21 3.83 -7.93
C GLY A 157 -1.85 2.39 -8.30
N ARG A 158 -1.01 1.70 -7.52
CA ARG A 158 -0.74 0.27 -7.74
C ARG A 158 -1.97 -0.60 -7.49
N LEU A 159 -2.74 -0.33 -6.45
CA LEU A 159 -3.97 -1.07 -6.15
C LEU A 159 -4.98 -0.90 -7.29
N ARG A 160 -5.20 0.33 -7.76
CA ARG A 160 -6.11 0.62 -8.88
C ARG A 160 -5.70 -0.13 -10.14
N ARG A 161 -4.42 -0.04 -10.54
CA ARG A 161 -3.90 -0.81 -11.69
C ARG A 161 -4.04 -2.33 -11.51
N GLY A 162 -3.85 -2.83 -10.29
CA GLY A 162 -4.03 -4.26 -9.99
C GLY A 162 -5.49 -4.70 -10.11
N ILE A 163 -6.43 -3.88 -9.66
CA ILE A 163 -7.87 -4.13 -9.79
C ILE A 163 -8.27 -4.11 -11.26
N ASP A 164 -7.90 -3.05 -11.99
CA ASP A 164 -8.24 -2.88 -13.40
C ASP A 164 -7.67 -4.03 -14.25
N GLY A 165 -6.41 -4.40 -14.00
CA GLY A 165 -5.74 -5.52 -14.66
C GLY A 165 -6.35 -6.90 -14.42
N VAL A 166 -7.24 -7.05 -13.43
CA VAL A 166 -7.98 -8.30 -13.17
C VAL A 166 -9.41 -8.21 -13.68
N ILE A 167 -10.09 -7.08 -13.49
CA ILE A 167 -11.51 -6.92 -13.83
C ILE A 167 -11.72 -6.83 -15.34
N GLU A 168 -10.94 -6.02 -16.06
CA GLU A 168 -11.10 -5.86 -17.52
C GLU A 168 -10.99 -7.19 -18.28
N PRO A 169 -9.92 -7.98 -18.15
CA PRO A 169 -9.80 -9.22 -18.91
C PRO A 169 -10.85 -10.25 -18.51
N ARG A 170 -11.27 -10.30 -17.24
CA ARG A 170 -12.36 -11.20 -16.80
C ARG A 170 -13.70 -10.78 -17.39
N THR A 171 -14.00 -9.49 -17.42
CA THR A 171 -15.25 -8.96 -18.00
C THR A 171 -15.30 -9.26 -19.50
N ALA A 172 -14.18 -9.04 -20.21
CA ALA A 172 -14.06 -9.39 -21.63
C ALA A 172 -14.22 -10.89 -21.87
N GLN A 173 -13.63 -11.75 -21.03
CA GLN A 173 -13.80 -13.20 -21.11
C GLN A 173 -15.26 -13.63 -20.90
N VAL A 174 -15.95 -13.08 -19.88
CA VAL A 174 -17.36 -13.37 -19.62
C VAL A 174 -18.21 -12.96 -20.82
N PHE A 175 -18.02 -11.74 -21.34
CA PHE A 175 -18.73 -11.26 -22.51
C PHE A 175 -18.52 -12.15 -23.74
N GLY A 176 -17.27 -12.52 -24.05
CA GLY A 176 -16.95 -13.41 -25.15
C GLY A 176 -17.56 -14.81 -24.98
N ARG A 177 -17.54 -15.38 -23.76
CA ARG A 177 -18.19 -16.66 -23.45
C ARG A 177 -19.70 -16.59 -23.64
N SER A 178 -20.34 -15.51 -23.19
CA SER A 178 -21.78 -15.28 -23.35
C SER A 178 -22.19 -15.18 -24.83
N GLN A 179 -21.42 -14.47 -25.65
CA GLN A 179 -21.67 -14.39 -27.09
C GLN A 179 -21.56 -15.74 -27.79
N ARG A 180 -20.51 -16.51 -27.50
CA ARG A 180 -20.33 -17.85 -28.09
C ARG A 180 -21.44 -18.80 -27.66
N LEU A 181 -21.87 -18.74 -26.40
CA LEU A 181 -23.00 -19.54 -25.91
C LEU A 181 -24.28 -19.19 -26.66
N ALA A 182 -24.60 -17.91 -26.81
CA ALA A 182 -25.77 -17.46 -27.54
C ALA A 182 -25.75 -17.86 -29.03
N ALA A 183 -24.58 -17.78 -29.68
CA ALA A 183 -24.41 -18.25 -31.06
C ALA A 183 -24.59 -19.77 -31.18
N ALA A 184 -23.98 -20.55 -30.28
CA ALA A 184 -24.11 -22.00 -30.25
C ALA A 184 -25.56 -22.45 -30.00
N MET A 185 -26.28 -21.77 -29.09
CA MET A 185 -27.70 -22.02 -28.85
C MET A 185 -28.55 -21.75 -30.10
N ARG A 186 -28.35 -20.61 -30.77
CA ARG A 186 -29.06 -20.28 -32.02
C ARG A 186 -28.79 -21.30 -33.12
N ALA A 187 -27.53 -21.68 -33.33
CA ALA A 187 -27.15 -22.69 -34.30
C ALA A 187 -27.78 -24.05 -33.99
N ARG A 188 -27.77 -24.47 -32.71
CA ARG A 188 -28.37 -25.73 -32.28
C ARG A 188 -29.88 -25.74 -32.46
N LEU A 189 -30.57 -24.63 -32.18
CA LEU A 189 -32.01 -24.49 -32.40
C LEU A 189 -32.36 -24.52 -33.89
N ALA A 190 -31.62 -23.80 -34.73
CA ALA A 190 -31.79 -23.81 -36.18
C ALA A 190 -31.61 -25.22 -36.76
N ALA A 191 -30.55 -25.93 -36.36
CA ALA A 191 -30.29 -27.30 -36.79
C ALA A 191 -31.36 -28.31 -36.30
N ARG A 192 -32.03 -28.03 -35.18
CA ARG A 192 -33.17 -28.85 -34.70
C ARG A 192 -34.43 -28.56 -35.50
N ARG A 193 -34.71 -27.29 -35.82
CA ARG A 193 -35.84 -26.88 -36.69
C ARG A 193 -35.72 -27.47 -38.09
N ALA A 194 -34.57 -27.33 -38.74
CA ALA A 194 -34.33 -27.90 -40.06
C ALA A 194 -34.50 -29.43 -40.11
N ARG A 195 -34.07 -30.14 -39.05
CA ARG A 195 -34.31 -31.59 -38.93
C ARG A 195 -35.78 -31.93 -38.80
N MET A 196 -36.54 -31.15 -38.03
CA MET A 196 -37.98 -31.35 -37.86
C MET A 196 -38.73 -31.07 -39.16
N GLU A 197 -38.39 -30.00 -39.88
CA GLU A 197 -38.94 -29.67 -41.20
C GLU A 197 -38.64 -30.78 -42.22
N SER A 198 -37.40 -31.27 -42.28
CA SER A 198 -37.03 -32.39 -43.16
C SER A 198 -37.77 -33.69 -42.83
N ALA A 199 -37.95 -34.01 -41.54
CA ALA A 199 -38.72 -35.18 -41.14
C ALA A 199 -40.21 -35.04 -41.51
N SER A 200 -40.80 -33.86 -41.27
CA SER A 200 -42.18 -33.55 -41.65
C SER A 200 -42.38 -33.61 -43.17
N GLY A 201 -41.45 -33.04 -43.94
CA GLY A 201 -41.45 -33.10 -45.41
C GLY A 201 -41.40 -34.54 -45.94
N ARG A 202 -40.56 -35.40 -45.34
CA ARG A 202 -40.50 -36.83 -45.68
C ARG A 202 -41.80 -37.56 -45.36
N LEU A 203 -42.40 -37.30 -44.19
CA LEU A 203 -43.70 -37.87 -43.83
C LEU A 203 -44.81 -37.45 -44.81
N ASN A 204 -44.81 -36.17 -45.22
CA ASN A 204 -45.77 -35.67 -46.21
C ASN A 204 -45.54 -36.27 -47.60
N ALA A 205 -44.29 -36.39 -48.06
CA ALA A 205 -43.99 -36.98 -49.36
C ALA A 205 -44.35 -38.47 -49.45
N LEU A 206 -44.26 -39.19 -48.34
CA LEU A 206 -44.64 -40.60 -48.22
C LEU A 206 -46.11 -40.79 -47.84
N SER A 207 -46.89 -39.71 -47.67
CA SER A 207 -48.29 -39.78 -47.29
C SER A 207 -49.16 -40.13 -48.51
N PRO A 208 -49.94 -41.24 -48.48
CA PRO A 208 -50.88 -41.59 -49.55
C PRO A 208 -51.90 -40.48 -49.83
N LEU A 209 -52.20 -39.66 -48.83
CA LEU A 209 -53.11 -38.53 -48.91
C LEU A 209 -52.51 -37.37 -49.72
N ALA A 210 -51.19 -37.16 -49.64
CA ALA A 210 -50.48 -36.19 -50.47
C ALA A 210 -50.46 -36.60 -51.95
N THR A 211 -50.34 -37.90 -52.24
CA THR A 211 -50.46 -38.44 -53.61
C THR A 211 -51.87 -38.22 -54.16
N LEU A 212 -52.91 -38.49 -53.36
CA LEU A 212 -54.29 -38.21 -53.74
C LEU A 212 -54.52 -36.70 -54.00
N SER A 213 -53.96 -35.81 -53.17
CA SER A 213 -54.11 -34.35 -53.32
C SER A 213 -53.46 -33.75 -54.57
N ARG A 214 -52.56 -34.48 -55.23
CA ARG A 214 -51.93 -34.06 -56.49
C ARG A 214 -52.76 -34.40 -57.73
N GLY A 215 -54.01 -34.84 -57.54
CA GLY A 215 -54.93 -35.17 -58.63
C GLY A 215 -54.82 -36.61 -59.13
N TYR A 216 -54.05 -37.46 -58.45
CA TYR A 216 -54.04 -38.89 -58.70
C TYR A 216 -55.21 -39.55 -57.97
N ALA A 217 -55.89 -40.46 -58.65
CA ALA A 217 -56.95 -41.26 -58.07
C ALA A 217 -56.49 -42.72 -57.99
N VAL A 218 -56.84 -43.40 -56.90
CA VAL A 218 -56.47 -44.81 -56.71
C VAL A 218 -57.72 -45.66 -57.01
N PRO A 219 -57.71 -46.48 -58.06
CA PRO A 219 -58.82 -47.38 -58.36
C PRO A 219 -58.84 -48.55 -57.38
N LEU A 220 -60.01 -48.85 -56.84
CA LEU A 220 -60.27 -49.89 -55.85
C LEU A 220 -61.32 -50.86 -56.39
N ASP A 221 -61.10 -52.15 -56.18
CA ASP A 221 -62.13 -53.17 -56.45
C ASP A 221 -63.23 -53.15 -55.37
N ARG A 222 -64.25 -54.00 -55.54
CA ARG A 222 -65.36 -54.12 -54.57
C ARG A 222 -64.92 -54.62 -53.18
N SER A 223 -63.73 -55.19 -53.07
CA SER A 223 -63.13 -55.63 -51.80
C SER A 223 -62.20 -54.58 -51.18
N GLY A 224 -62.00 -53.43 -51.84
CA GLY A 224 -61.13 -52.35 -51.39
C GLY A 224 -59.65 -52.54 -51.71
N ARG A 225 -59.28 -53.47 -52.61
CA ARG A 225 -57.89 -53.66 -53.07
C ARG A 225 -57.58 -52.74 -54.25
N VAL A 226 -56.34 -52.26 -54.31
CA VAL A 226 -55.89 -51.35 -55.37
C VAL A 226 -55.67 -52.09 -56.68
N LEU A 227 -56.33 -51.62 -57.75
CA LEU A 227 -56.20 -52.15 -59.10
C LEU A 227 -55.04 -51.46 -59.83
N ARG A 228 -53.91 -52.15 -60.04
CA ARG A 228 -52.69 -51.54 -60.61
C ARG A 228 -52.53 -51.70 -62.13
N ASN A 229 -53.10 -52.75 -62.69
CA ASN A 229 -52.82 -53.16 -64.08
C ASN A 229 -54.10 -53.18 -64.92
N VAL A 230 -53.97 -52.96 -66.22
CA VAL A 230 -55.10 -52.93 -67.19
C VAL A 230 -55.89 -54.24 -67.19
N ALA A 231 -55.22 -55.39 -66.97
CA ALA A 231 -55.87 -56.70 -66.83
C ALA A 231 -56.87 -56.77 -65.65
N GLY A 232 -56.73 -55.90 -64.65
CA GLY A 232 -57.65 -55.78 -63.51
C GLY A 232 -58.96 -55.05 -63.81
N PHE A 233 -59.18 -54.59 -65.06
CA PHE A 233 -60.37 -53.86 -65.49
C PHE A 233 -61.13 -54.59 -66.61
N PRO A 234 -61.86 -55.69 -66.31
CA PRO A 234 -62.71 -56.35 -67.31
C PRO A 234 -63.80 -55.41 -67.85
N ARG A 235 -64.11 -55.48 -69.15
CA ARG A 235 -65.19 -54.69 -69.76
C ARG A 235 -66.54 -54.95 -69.06
N GLY A 236 -67.25 -53.88 -68.72
CA GLY A 236 -68.53 -53.92 -68.01
C GLY A 236 -68.41 -53.99 -66.48
N SER A 237 -67.22 -54.19 -65.92
CA SER A 237 -67.02 -54.21 -64.47
C SER A 237 -67.14 -52.81 -63.85
N SER A 238 -67.56 -52.78 -62.59
CA SER A 238 -67.63 -51.54 -61.78
C SER A 238 -66.57 -51.53 -60.71
N PHE A 239 -65.94 -50.37 -60.51
CA PHE A 239 -64.87 -50.13 -59.55
C PHE A 239 -65.03 -48.72 -58.96
N ASP A 240 -64.40 -48.46 -57.82
CA ASP A 240 -64.42 -47.14 -57.18
C ASP A 240 -63.08 -46.44 -57.37
N LEU A 241 -63.10 -45.18 -57.78
CA LEU A 241 -61.92 -44.31 -57.75
C LEU A 241 -61.91 -43.55 -56.44
N ARG A 242 -60.89 -43.80 -55.61
CA ARG A 242 -60.66 -42.99 -54.42
C ARG A 242 -59.90 -41.73 -54.80
N VAL A 243 -60.53 -40.59 -54.52
CA VAL A 243 -59.98 -39.25 -54.67
C VAL A 243 -59.79 -38.61 -53.28
N VAL A 244 -59.32 -37.37 -53.25
CA VAL A 244 -58.97 -36.64 -52.01
C VAL A 244 -60.13 -36.57 -51.02
N ASP A 245 -61.32 -36.29 -51.54
CA ASP A 245 -62.51 -35.89 -50.82
C ASP A 245 -63.63 -36.96 -50.87
N GLY A 246 -63.40 -38.10 -51.53
CA GLY A 246 -64.43 -39.12 -51.65
C GLY A 246 -64.08 -40.31 -52.54
N ARG A 247 -65.13 -41.04 -52.93
CA ARG A 247 -65.06 -42.16 -53.87
C ARG A 247 -66.05 -41.92 -55.00
N VAL A 248 -65.60 -42.19 -56.23
CA VAL A 248 -66.42 -42.07 -57.43
C VAL A 248 -66.63 -43.46 -58.01
N GLY A 249 -67.89 -43.88 -58.10
CA GLY A 249 -68.23 -45.16 -58.74
C GLY A 249 -68.06 -45.05 -60.26
N CYS A 250 -67.31 -45.98 -60.84
CA CYS A 250 -66.97 -46.01 -62.27
C CYS A 250 -67.31 -47.36 -62.88
N ARG A 251 -67.53 -47.36 -64.21
CA ARG A 251 -67.80 -48.58 -64.99
C ARG A 251 -66.88 -48.62 -66.20
N VAL A 252 -66.24 -49.76 -66.44
CA VAL A 252 -65.28 -49.95 -67.52
C VAL A 252 -66.01 -50.09 -68.86
N THR A 253 -65.89 -49.09 -69.73
CA THR A 253 -66.46 -49.11 -71.10
C THR A 253 -65.48 -49.72 -72.13
N GLY A 254 -64.18 -49.60 -71.90
CA GLY A 254 -63.14 -50.22 -72.71
C GLY A 254 -61.75 -49.94 -72.14
N THR A 255 -60.83 -50.86 -72.35
CA THR A 255 -59.43 -50.73 -71.95
C THR A 255 -58.56 -50.62 -73.19
N ARG A 256 -57.66 -49.64 -73.24
CA ARG A 256 -56.63 -49.52 -74.26
C ARG A 256 -55.28 -49.62 -73.56
N PRO A 257 -54.56 -50.75 -73.67
CA PRO A 257 -53.19 -50.81 -73.17
C PRO A 257 -52.31 -49.87 -74.01
N ASP A 258 -51.45 -49.11 -73.33
CA ASP A 258 -50.45 -48.26 -73.99
C ASP A 258 -49.20 -49.11 -74.28
N GLU A 259 -48.55 -48.93 -75.44
CA GLU A 259 -47.48 -49.80 -75.94
C GLU A 259 -46.15 -49.73 -75.15
N ARG A 260 -46.09 -48.96 -74.04
CA ARG A 260 -44.89 -48.82 -73.21
C ARG A 260 -44.84 -49.67 -71.94
N ALA A 261 -45.69 -50.69 -71.80
CA ALA A 261 -45.75 -51.49 -70.57
C ALA A 261 -45.71 -53.00 -70.80
N VAL A 262 -44.85 -53.47 -71.70
CA VAL A 262 -44.35 -54.86 -71.67
C VAL A 262 -42.82 -54.82 -71.73
N GLY A 263 -42.21 -54.97 -70.57
CA GLY A 263 -40.78 -55.10 -70.34
C GLY A 263 -40.59 -55.50 -68.87
N ASP A 264 -40.42 -56.80 -68.66
CA ASP A 264 -39.84 -57.54 -67.51
C ASP A 264 -39.26 -56.67 -66.38
N THR A 265 -39.58 -56.84 -65.10
CA THR A 265 -39.39 -58.02 -64.23
C THR A 265 -38.19 -58.92 -64.56
N ASP A 266 -37.14 -58.71 -63.78
CA ASP A 266 -36.09 -59.63 -63.34
C ASP A 266 -34.74 -59.68 -64.09
N GLY A 267 -33.67 -59.64 -63.27
CA GLY A 267 -32.25 -59.79 -63.63
C GLY A 267 -31.45 -58.51 -63.34
N ASN A 268 -31.06 -58.22 -62.09
CA ASN A 268 -29.92 -58.83 -61.37
C ASN A 268 -28.67 -59.00 -62.25
N GLU A 269 -27.69 -58.08 -62.09
CA GLU A 269 -26.25 -58.34 -61.88
C GLU A 269 -25.35 -57.20 -62.40
N VAL A 270 -24.53 -56.68 -61.47
CA VAL A 270 -23.12 -56.25 -61.63
C VAL A 270 -22.90 -55.03 -62.57
N THR A 271 -22.27 -53.93 -62.15
CA THR A 271 -20.80 -53.82 -62.07
C THR A 271 -20.39 -52.53 -61.35
N ASP A 272 -19.43 -52.70 -60.46
CA ASP A 272 -18.55 -51.73 -59.80
C ASP A 272 -17.73 -50.90 -60.81
N PRO A 273 -17.47 -49.60 -60.60
CA PRO A 273 -16.34 -48.94 -61.22
C PRO A 273 -15.22 -48.72 -60.19
N GLU A 274 -14.13 -49.45 -60.42
CA GLU A 274 -12.79 -49.25 -59.87
C GLU A 274 -12.32 -47.78 -59.94
N GLN A 275 -11.53 -47.43 -58.92
CA GLN A 275 -10.23 -46.74 -59.01
C GLN A 275 -10.05 -45.68 -60.11
N LEU A 276 -10.04 -44.41 -59.71
CA LEU A 276 -8.88 -43.50 -59.74
C LEU A 276 -9.23 -42.15 -59.10
#